data_AF-A0A382QVT2-F1
#
_entry.id   AF-A0A382QVT2-F1
#
_cell.length_a   1.000
_cell.length_b   1.000
_cell.length_c   1.000
_cell.angle_alpha   90.00
_cell.angle_beta   90.00
_cell.angle_gamma   90.00
#
_symmetry.space_group_name_H-M   'P 1'
#
loop_
_entity.id
_entity.type
_entity.pdbx_description
1 polymer ?
#
loop_
_entity_poly.entity_id
_entity_poly.type
_entity_poly.pdbx_seq_one_letter_code
_entity_poly.pdbx_strand_id
1 'polypeptide(L)'
;MDKKEILSKFSTDPERYYKVKLFDDERFERKSCATCKRFYWTIDENRVNCPDHSDDTYSFIGNPPTTKRFDYTQAWKEVESFFVKNGHTSVNRYPVVCRWRDDLYFTIASIVDFQRVMGSKVVFEFPANPLVVPQTCLRFKDLENVGVTGRHFSSFCMIGQHSIPNSNGYWKDECVDLDYRLLTEQFGIDKKEVVFVEDVWEGGGSFGSSLEFFVNGLELGN
;
A
#
# COMPACT_ATOMS: atom_id res chain seq x y z
N MET A 1 22.73 4.77 3.20
CA MET A 1 22.16 3.49 3.63
C MET A 1 21.24 3.07 2.51
N ASP A 2 21.52 1.95 1.87
CA ASP A 2 20.69 1.43 0.77
C ASP A 2 19.37 0.86 1.34
N LYS A 3 18.29 0.83 0.55
CA LYS A 3 16.95 0.35 0.96
C LYS A 3 17.03 -1.02 1.64
N LYS A 4 17.87 -1.93 1.13
CA LYS A 4 18.08 -3.27 1.71
C LYS A 4 18.66 -3.24 3.12
N GLU A 5 19.59 -2.32 3.38
CA GLU A 5 20.19 -2.16 4.71
C GLU A 5 19.17 -1.62 5.72
N ILE A 6 18.33 -0.67 5.29
CA ILE A 6 17.26 -0.11 6.12
C ILE A 6 16.23 -1.21 6.44
N LEU A 7 15.81 -1.97 5.44
CA LEU A 7 14.86 -3.08 5.61
C LEU A 7 15.40 -4.12 6.60
N SER A 8 16.67 -4.53 6.45
CA SER A 8 17.33 -5.45 7.38
C SER A 8 17.32 -4.90 8.80
N LYS A 9 17.63 -3.60 8.97
CA LYS A 9 17.61 -2.93 10.27
C LYS A 9 16.21 -2.79 10.87
N PHE A 10 15.17 -2.55 10.09
CA PHE A 10 13.80 -2.48 10.61
C PHE A 10 13.28 -3.87 10.97
N SER A 11 13.67 -4.90 10.22
CA SER A 11 13.26 -6.28 10.44
C SER A 11 13.77 -6.89 11.75
N THR A 12 14.76 -6.26 12.41
CA THR A 12 15.26 -6.70 13.73
C THR A 12 14.39 -6.24 14.90
N ASP A 13 13.51 -5.25 14.69
CA ASP A 13 12.58 -4.72 15.69
C ASP A 13 11.15 -4.65 15.11
N PRO A 14 10.54 -5.82 14.79
CA PRO A 14 9.25 -5.86 14.13
C PRO A 14 8.13 -5.25 14.96
N GLU A 15 8.18 -5.34 16.28
CA GLU A 15 7.19 -4.72 17.20
C GLU A 15 7.07 -3.21 16.95
N ARG A 16 8.21 -2.54 16.76
CA ARG A 16 8.25 -1.12 16.44
C ARG A 16 7.81 -0.83 15.01
N TYR A 17 8.37 -1.51 14.02
CA TYR A 17 8.26 -1.08 12.63
C TYR A 17 7.09 -1.67 11.84
N TYR A 18 6.63 -2.88 12.18
CA TYR A 18 5.72 -3.65 11.33
C TYR A 18 4.51 -4.22 12.06
N LYS A 19 4.68 -4.71 13.28
CA LYS A 19 3.58 -5.33 14.00
C LYS A 19 2.49 -4.31 14.32
N VAL A 20 1.25 -4.73 14.11
CA VAL A 20 0.03 -3.99 14.39
C VAL A 20 -0.95 -4.85 15.17
N LYS A 21 -1.88 -4.22 15.88
CA LYS A 21 -2.93 -4.89 16.68
C LYS A 21 -3.71 -5.93 15.88
N LEU A 22 -4.00 -5.65 14.60
CA LEU A 22 -4.66 -6.58 13.68
C LEU A 22 -3.99 -7.96 13.66
N PHE A 23 -2.65 -8.00 13.70
CA PHE A 23 -1.92 -9.26 13.61
C PHE A 23 -2.17 -10.15 14.82
N ASP A 24 -2.34 -9.58 16.00
CA ASP A 24 -2.70 -10.34 17.20
C ASP A 24 -4.19 -10.76 17.17
N ASP A 25 -5.08 -9.86 16.73
CA ASP A 25 -6.53 -10.11 16.68
C ASP A 25 -6.93 -11.22 15.69
N GLU A 26 -6.35 -11.20 14.49
CA GLU A 26 -6.63 -12.16 13.40
C GLU A 26 -5.62 -13.33 13.37
N ARG A 27 -4.68 -13.38 14.32
CA ARG A 27 -3.67 -14.43 14.47
C ARG A 27 -2.75 -14.57 13.24
N PHE A 28 -2.29 -13.44 12.73
CA PHE A 28 -1.20 -13.44 11.74
C PHE A 28 0.10 -13.92 12.40
N GLU A 29 0.77 -14.85 11.73
CA GLU A 29 2.10 -15.31 12.11
C GLU A 29 3.16 -14.63 11.27
N ARG A 30 4.22 -14.14 11.93
CA ARG A 30 5.42 -13.67 11.25
C ARG A 30 6.28 -14.84 10.81
N LYS A 31 6.58 -14.92 9.51
CA LYS A 31 7.41 -15.96 8.90
C LYS A 31 8.52 -15.36 8.06
N SER A 32 9.55 -16.15 7.78
CA SER A 32 10.63 -15.79 6.84
C SER A 32 10.55 -16.69 5.61
N CYS A 33 10.60 -16.08 4.41
CA CYS A 33 10.51 -16.83 3.16
C CYS A 33 11.69 -17.80 3.03
N ALA A 34 11.42 -19.06 2.69
CA ALA A 34 12.47 -20.06 2.50
C ALA A 34 13.45 -19.69 1.38
N THR A 35 12.99 -18.98 0.34
CA THR A 35 13.78 -18.55 -0.82
C THR A 35 14.53 -17.24 -0.59
N CYS A 36 13.83 -16.11 -0.40
CA CYS A 36 14.47 -14.78 -0.35
C CYS A 36 14.74 -14.24 1.06
N LYS A 37 14.33 -14.97 2.10
CA LYS A 37 14.49 -14.60 3.52
C LYS A 37 13.77 -13.33 3.98
N ARG A 38 13.03 -12.64 3.11
CA ARG A 38 12.13 -11.54 3.50
C ARG A 38 11.11 -12.04 4.54
N PHE A 39 10.79 -11.18 5.49
CA PHE A 39 9.75 -11.45 6.47
C PHE A 39 8.38 -11.06 5.92
N TYR A 40 7.37 -11.84 6.29
CA TYR A 40 5.98 -11.61 5.93
C TYR A 40 5.07 -12.13 7.05
N TRP A 41 3.82 -11.70 7.01
CA TRP A 41 2.77 -12.00 7.98
C TRP A 41 1.63 -12.68 7.24
N THR A 42 1.16 -13.83 7.74
CA THR A 42 0.06 -14.58 7.13
C THR A 42 -0.74 -15.34 8.19
N ILE A 43 -2.03 -15.58 7.93
CA ILE A 43 -2.87 -16.49 8.72
C ILE A 43 -2.68 -17.94 8.26
N ASP A 44 -2.12 -18.19 7.07
CA ASP A 44 -1.87 -19.55 6.60
C ASP A 44 -0.63 -20.17 7.26
N GLU A 45 -0.89 -21.04 8.24
CA GLU A 45 0.12 -21.84 8.96
C GLU A 45 0.99 -22.69 8.02
N ASN A 46 0.50 -23.06 6.83
CA ASN A 46 1.22 -23.90 5.88
C ASN A 46 2.06 -23.10 4.87
N ARG A 47 1.85 -21.78 4.76
CA ARG A 47 2.63 -20.94 3.84
C ARG A 47 4.10 -20.92 4.28
N VAL A 48 4.98 -21.23 3.31
CA VAL A 48 6.45 -21.31 3.49
C VAL A 48 7.18 -20.14 2.80
N ASN A 49 6.62 -19.62 1.70
CA ASN A 49 7.24 -18.56 0.91
C ASN A 49 6.45 -17.24 0.98
N CYS A 50 7.13 -16.12 0.71
CA CYS A 50 6.45 -14.84 0.49
C CYS A 50 5.68 -14.88 -0.85
N PRO A 51 4.75 -13.95 -1.09
CA PRO A 51 3.94 -13.89 -2.31
C PRO A 51 4.77 -13.95 -3.60
N ASP A 52 5.92 -13.26 -3.67
CA ASP A 52 6.80 -13.27 -4.85
C ASP A 52 7.42 -14.64 -5.21
N HIS A 53 7.45 -15.59 -4.28
CA HIS A 53 8.08 -16.91 -4.45
C HIS A 53 7.11 -18.07 -4.16
N SER A 54 5.81 -17.76 -4.20
CA SER A 54 4.76 -18.73 -3.92
C SER A 54 4.09 -19.19 -5.22
N ASP A 55 3.64 -20.45 -5.23
CA ASP A 55 3.04 -21.08 -6.41
C ASP A 55 1.67 -20.49 -6.76
N ASP A 56 1.07 -19.71 -5.85
CA ASP A 56 -0.20 -19.01 -6.05
C ASP A 56 -0.07 -17.68 -6.80
N THR A 57 1.14 -17.35 -7.29
CA THR A 57 1.40 -16.15 -8.10
C THR A 57 0.45 -16.08 -9.29
N TYR A 58 -0.40 -15.05 -9.30
CA TYR A 58 -1.42 -14.80 -10.33
C TYR A 58 -2.51 -15.88 -10.46
N SER A 59 -2.74 -16.66 -9.42
CA SER A 59 -3.81 -17.67 -9.39
C SER A 59 -5.22 -17.07 -9.57
N PHE A 60 -5.38 -15.75 -9.46
CA PHE A 60 -6.64 -15.05 -9.71
C PHE A 60 -7.05 -15.01 -11.19
N ILE A 61 -6.15 -15.29 -12.14
CA ILE A 61 -6.47 -15.25 -13.57
C ILE A 61 -7.44 -16.38 -13.90
N GLY A 62 -8.68 -16.02 -14.22
CA GLY A 62 -9.79 -16.96 -14.42
C GLY A 62 -10.53 -17.35 -13.13
N ASN A 63 -9.99 -17.00 -11.96
CA ASN A 63 -10.57 -17.30 -10.65
C ASN A 63 -10.51 -16.05 -9.73
N PRO A 64 -11.36 -15.03 -9.94
CA PRO A 64 -11.27 -13.78 -9.19
C PRO A 64 -11.43 -14.00 -7.67
N PRO A 65 -10.59 -13.38 -6.82
CA PRO A 65 -10.66 -13.55 -5.37
C PRO A 65 -11.79 -12.72 -4.73
N THR A 66 -12.36 -11.76 -5.47
CA THR A 66 -13.44 -10.89 -4.99
C THR A 66 -14.80 -11.54 -5.18
N THR A 67 -15.73 -11.28 -4.25
CA THR A 67 -17.12 -11.78 -4.35
C THR A 67 -17.93 -11.07 -5.44
N LYS A 68 -17.50 -9.86 -5.83
CA LYS A 68 -18.12 -9.03 -6.85
C LYS A 68 -17.09 -8.65 -7.90
N ARG A 69 -17.57 -8.42 -9.12
CA ARG A 69 -16.76 -7.85 -10.21
C ARG A 69 -17.01 -6.35 -10.28
N PHE A 70 -15.93 -5.61 -10.42
CA PHE A 70 -15.94 -4.17 -10.56
C PHE A 70 -15.20 -3.77 -11.84
N ASP A 71 -15.73 -2.80 -12.58
CA ASP A 71 -14.93 -2.04 -13.52
C ASP A 71 -14.02 -1.03 -12.78
N TYR A 72 -13.17 -0.32 -13.53
CA TYR A 72 -12.24 0.66 -12.98
C TYR A 72 -12.91 1.77 -12.14
N THR A 73 -14.05 2.27 -12.60
CA THR A 73 -14.81 3.32 -11.93
C THR A 73 -15.52 2.79 -10.69
N GLN A 74 -16.08 1.59 -10.79
CA GLN A 74 -16.71 0.90 -9.67
C GLN A 74 -15.70 0.57 -8.57
N ALA A 75 -14.49 0.13 -8.93
CA ALA A 75 -13.42 -0.12 -7.97
C ALA A 75 -13.11 1.13 -7.13
N TRP A 76 -12.98 2.30 -7.77
CA TRP A 76 -12.84 3.56 -7.03
C TRP A 76 -14.05 3.84 -6.13
N LYS A 77 -15.28 3.63 -6.62
CA LYS A 77 -16.49 3.91 -5.83
C LYS A 77 -16.62 3.02 -4.60
N GLU A 78 -16.23 1.75 -4.70
CA GLU A 78 -16.20 0.83 -3.55
C GLU A 78 -15.19 1.34 -2.50
N VAL A 79 -13.97 1.69 -2.91
CA VAL A 79 -12.93 2.22 -2.02
C VAL A 79 -13.34 3.55 -1.39
N GLU A 80 -13.82 4.50 -2.20
CA GLU A 80 -14.31 5.79 -1.74
C GLU A 80 -15.42 5.63 -0.71
N SER A 81 -16.41 4.77 -0.99
CA SER A 81 -17.54 4.53 -0.09
C SER A 81 -17.10 3.93 1.24
N PHE A 82 -16.14 3.00 1.22
CA PHE A 82 -15.58 2.38 2.41
C PHE A 82 -14.88 3.41 3.28
N PHE A 83 -13.96 4.20 2.73
CA PHE A 83 -13.21 5.18 3.51
C PHE A 83 -14.06 6.33 4.02
N VAL A 84 -15.02 6.82 3.23
CA VAL A 84 -15.97 7.85 3.68
C VAL A 84 -16.82 7.34 4.84
N LYS A 85 -17.29 6.08 4.78
CA LYS A 85 -18.01 5.45 5.90
C LYS A 85 -17.15 5.31 7.16
N ASN A 86 -15.84 5.14 7.00
CA ASN A 86 -14.86 5.11 8.08
C ASN A 86 -14.22 6.50 8.33
N GLY A 87 -14.97 7.59 8.14
CA GLY A 87 -14.60 8.93 8.61
C GLY A 87 -13.58 9.70 7.77
N HIS A 88 -13.18 9.19 6.60
CA HIS A 88 -12.27 9.91 5.72
C HIS A 88 -13.01 10.94 4.87
N THR A 89 -12.34 12.06 4.60
CA THR A 89 -12.81 13.01 3.59
C THR A 89 -12.33 12.56 2.20
N SER A 90 -13.25 12.30 1.28
CA SER A 90 -12.90 12.11 -0.14
C SER A 90 -12.48 13.44 -0.75
N VAL A 91 -11.28 13.50 -1.34
CA VAL A 91 -10.74 14.72 -1.95
C VAL A 91 -10.44 14.52 -3.43
N ASN A 92 -10.49 15.62 -4.18
CA ASN A 92 -10.19 15.61 -5.60
C ASN A 92 -8.71 15.35 -5.86
N ARG A 93 -8.42 14.60 -6.92
CA ARG A 93 -7.05 14.38 -7.40
C ARG A 93 -6.38 15.68 -7.82
N TYR A 94 -5.06 15.70 -7.70
CA TYR A 94 -4.19 16.73 -8.23
C TYR A 94 -3.82 16.46 -9.70
N PRO A 95 -3.28 17.47 -10.42
CA PRO A 95 -2.71 17.27 -11.75
C PRO A 95 -1.57 16.23 -11.74
N VAL A 96 -1.38 15.55 -12.87
CA VAL A 96 -0.24 14.61 -13.05
C VAL A 96 1.10 15.33 -13.19
N VAL A 97 1.08 16.62 -13.56
CA VAL A 97 2.25 17.49 -13.59
C VAL A 97 2.41 18.09 -12.19
N CYS A 98 3.56 17.90 -11.58
CA CYS A 98 3.82 18.42 -10.25
C CYS A 98 4.10 19.92 -10.36
N ARG A 99 3.12 20.76 -10.00
CA ARG A 99 3.20 22.22 -10.10
C ARG A 99 3.61 22.91 -8.79
N TRP A 100 3.61 22.17 -7.69
CA TRP A 100 3.83 22.67 -6.34
C TRP A 100 5.19 22.26 -5.76
N ARG A 101 6.00 21.52 -6.52
CA ARG A 101 7.36 21.12 -6.18
C ARG A 101 8.26 21.27 -7.39
N ASP A 102 9.49 21.71 -7.14
CA ASP A 102 10.49 21.94 -8.18
C ASP A 102 11.44 20.74 -8.38
N ASP A 103 11.40 19.75 -7.47
CA ASP A 103 12.26 18.56 -7.51
C ASP A 103 11.66 17.36 -8.26
N LEU A 104 10.38 17.47 -8.68
CA LEU A 104 9.68 16.44 -9.44
C LEU A 104 8.95 17.07 -10.64
N TYR A 105 9.02 16.42 -11.80
CA TYR A 105 8.22 16.83 -12.97
C TYR A 105 6.78 16.31 -12.92
N PHE A 106 6.59 15.09 -12.40
CA PHE A 106 5.31 14.39 -12.39
C PHE A 106 4.96 13.88 -10.99
N THR A 107 3.67 13.72 -10.75
CA THR A 107 3.14 13.06 -9.54
C THR A 107 3.41 11.57 -9.62
N ILE A 108 4.35 11.07 -8.80
CA ILE A 108 4.79 9.65 -8.81
C ILE A 108 4.11 8.77 -7.77
N ALA A 109 3.43 9.38 -6.80
CA ALA A 109 2.67 8.75 -5.73
C ALA A 109 1.62 9.72 -5.19
N SER A 110 0.54 9.22 -4.59
CA SER A 110 -0.54 10.06 -4.04
C SER A 110 -0.08 11.00 -2.92
N ILE A 111 0.91 10.58 -2.10
CA ILE A 111 1.47 11.42 -1.04
C ILE A 111 2.14 12.71 -1.57
N VAL A 112 2.60 12.71 -2.82
CA VAL A 112 3.28 13.86 -3.43
C VAL A 112 2.38 15.09 -3.49
N ASP A 113 1.06 14.90 -3.62
CA ASP A 113 0.04 15.96 -3.63
C ASP A 113 0.14 16.87 -2.39
N PHE A 114 0.51 16.27 -1.26
CA PHE A 114 0.50 16.92 0.05
C PHE A 114 1.91 17.31 0.53
N GLN A 115 2.96 16.91 -0.19
CA GLN A 115 4.33 17.27 0.16
C GLN A 115 4.66 18.70 -0.26
N ARG A 116 5.32 19.45 0.62
CA ARG A 116 5.90 20.78 0.37
C ARG A 116 7.37 20.77 0.75
N VAL A 117 8.22 21.28 -0.14
CA VAL A 117 9.66 21.40 0.10
C VAL A 117 9.95 22.78 0.67
N MET A 118 10.37 22.84 1.93
CA MET A 118 10.73 24.08 2.62
C MET A 118 12.21 24.02 3.03
N GLY A 119 13.08 24.54 2.17
CA GLY A 119 14.53 24.43 2.35
C GLY A 119 14.97 22.97 2.25
N SER A 120 15.56 22.43 3.33
CA SER A 120 16.00 21.03 3.42
C SER A 120 14.97 20.09 4.06
N LYS A 121 13.73 20.55 4.27
CA LYS A 121 12.67 19.77 4.93
C LYS A 121 11.48 19.56 4.01
N VAL A 122 10.88 18.37 4.12
CA VAL A 122 9.55 18.10 3.56
C VAL A 122 8.53 18.25 4.67
N VAL A 123 7.49 19.04 4.43
CA VAL A 123 6.32 19.16 5.31
C VAL A 123 5.06 18.69 4.57
N PHE A 124 4.06 18.27 5.34
CA PHE A 124 2.81 17.71 4.81
C PHE A 124 1.67 18.70 5.03
N GLU A 125 0.96 19.05 3.96
CA GLU A 125 -0.19 19.94 3.98
C GLU A 125 -1.42 19.19 3.46
N PHE A 126 -2.26 18.74 4.39
CA PHE A 126 -3.42 17.92 4.09
C PHE A 126 -4.69 18.79 4.12
N PRO A 127 -5.57 18.72 3.10
CA PRO A 127 -6.84 19.45 3.12
C PRO A 127 -7.86 18.91 4.13
N ALA A 128 -7.68 17.67 4.58
CA ALA A 128 -8.47 17.01 5.62
C ALA A 128 -7.63 15.92 6.31
N ASN A 129 -7.99 15.52 7.52
CA ASN A 129 -7.29 14.45 8.24
C ASN A 129 -8.30 13.59 9.01
N PRO A 130 -8.51 12.31 8.63
CA PRO A 130 -7.90 11.60 7.50
C PRO A 130 -8.59 11.89 6.15
N LEU A 131 -7.94 11.53 5.04
CA LEU A 131 -8.45 11.72 3.68
C LEU A 131 -8.24 10.50 2.78
N VAL A 132 -9.02 10.42 1.70
CA VAL A 132 -8.84 9.46 0.60
C VAL A 132 -8.81 10.18 -0.75
N VAL A 133 -7.88 9.83 -1.65
CA VAL A 133 -7.70 10.50 -2.95
C VAL A 133 -7.47 9.49 -4.09
N PRO A 134 -8.11 9.63 -5.27
CA PRO A 134 -7.85 8.80 -6.45
C PRO A 134 -6.78 9.45 -7.34
N GLN A 135 -5.52 9.49 -6.88
CA GLN A 135 -4.47 10.24 -7.58
C GLN A 135 -3.96 9.50 -8.81
N THR A 136 -4.02 10.14 -9.98
CA THR A 136 -3.35 9.61 -11.18
C THR A 136 -1.85 9.90 -11.11
N CYS A 137 -1.03 8.86 -11.21
CA CYS A 137 0.42 8.94 -11.13
C CYS A 137 1.08 8.53 -12.44
N LEU A 138 2.25 9.11 -12.71
CA LEU A 138 3.11 8.73 -13.83
C LEU A 138 4.44 8.19 -13.33
N ARG A 139 4.84 7.00 -13.79
CA ARG A 139 6.14 6.37 -13.46
C ARG A 139 6.82 5.90 -14.73
N PHE A 140 8.04 6.39 -14.94
CA PHE A 140 8.85 6.05 -16.11
C PHE A 140 10.06 5.17 -15.77
N LYS A 141 10.31 4.90 -14.48
CA LYS A 141 11.41 4.04 -14.04
C LYS A 141 11.21 2.58 -14.48
N ASP A 142 9.96 2.13 -14.51
CA ASP A 142 9.61 0.73 -14.81
C ASP A 142 9.15 0.54 -16.26
N LEU A 143 9.56 1.44 -17.17
CA LEU A 143 9.04 1.48 -18.54
C LEU A 143 9.35 0.19 -19.31
N GLU A 144 10.51 -0.43 -19.10
CA GLU A 144 10.85 -1.73 -19.69
C GLU A 144 9.91 -2.87 -19.28
N ASN A 145 9.22 -2.76 -18.15
CA ASN A 145 8.34 -3.80 -17.62
C ASN A 145 6.90 -3.68 -18.13
N VAL A 146 6.55 -2.52 -18.72
CA VAL A 146 5.21 -2.22 -19.22
C VAL A 146 4.90 -3.10 -20.44
N GLY A 147 3.81 -3.86 -20.36
CA GLY A 147 3.43 -4.83 -21.39
C GLY A 147 4.18 -6.17 -21.33
N VAL A 148 5.26 -6.27 -20.54
CA VAL A 148 6.03 -7.51 -20.36
C VAL A 148 5.51 -8.32 -19.17
N THR A 149 5.29 -7.64 -18.04
CA THR A 149 4.95 -8.29 -16.76
C THR A 149 3.45 -8.45 -16.51
N GLY A 150 2.61 -7.80 -17.32
CA GLY A 150 1.15 -7.77 -17.18
C GLY A 150 0.61 -6.89 -16.02
N ARG A 151 1.48 -6.38 -15.13
CA ARG A 151 1.08 -5.60 -13.94
C ARG A 151 1.65 -4.17 -13.89
N HIS A 152 2.66 -3.85 -14.70
CA HIS A 152 3.27 -2.52 -14.71
C HIS A 152 2.64 -1.59 -15.74
N PHE A 153 2.43 -0.34 -15.34
CA PHE A 153 1.87 0.73 -16.16
C PHE A 153 2.72 2.00 -16.01
N SER A 154 2.82 2.79 -17.09
CA SER A 154 3.42 4.13 -17.02
C SER A 154 2.48 5.16 -16.41
N SER A 155 1.16 4.93 -16.46
CA SER A 155 0.11 5.75 -15.87
C SER A 155 -0.90 4.86 -15.16
N PHE A 156 -1.20 5.17 -13.91
CA PHE A 156 -2.16 4.42 -13.09
C PHE A 156 -2.77 5.32 -12.01
N CYS A 157 -3.94 4.95 -11.48
CA CYS A 157 -4.50 5.62 -10.32
C CYS A 157 -4.00 4.95 -9.04
N MET A 158 -3.14 5.66 -8.31
CA MET A 158 -2.77 5.31 -6.96
C MET A 158 -3.79 5.92 -6.01
N ILE A 159 -4.68 5.07 -5.49
CA ILE A 159 -5.57 5.49 -4.41
C ILE A 159 -4.70 5.72 -3.16
N GLY A 160 -4.82 6.90 -2.55
CA GLY A 160 -4.10 7.25 -1.34
C GLY A 160 -5.04 7.39 -0.16
N GLN A 161 -4.91 6.51 0.83
CA GLN A 161 -5.39 6.73 2.18
C GLN A 161 -4.31 7.48 2.96
N HIS A 162 -4.62 8.66 3.47
CA HIS A 162 -3.63 9.50 4.14
C HIS A 162 -4.13 9.98 5.49
N SER A 163 -3.27 9.85 6.51
CA SER A 163 -3.53 10.27 7.88
C SER A 163 -2.26 10.82 8.53
N ILE A 164 -2.42 11.86 9.35
CA ILE A 164 -1.39 12.35 10.27
C ILE A 164 -1.81 11.97 11.69
N PRO A 165 -0.95 11.31 12.49
CA PRO A 165 -1.26 10.84 13.84
C PRO A 165 -1.29 12.01 14.84
N ASN A 166 -2.26 12.90 14.69
CA ASN A 166 -2.59 13.98 15.62
C ASN A 166 -4.00 13.75 16.20
N SER A 167 -4.66 14.79 16.72
CA SER A 167 -5.95 14.63 17.43
C SER A 167 -7.08 14.01 16.60
N ASN A 168 -7.00 14.06 15.26
CA ASN A 168 -8.09 13.65 14.38
C ASN A 168 -7.72 12.48 13.46
N GLY A 169 -6.44 12.10 13.40
CA GLY A 169 -5.97 11.02 12.55
C GLY A 169 -5.50 9.82 13.36
N TYR A 170 -5.06 8.81 12.64
CA TYR A 170 -4.60 7.55 13.19
C TYR A 170 -3.21 7.17 12.67
N TRP A 171 -2.65 6.09 13.23
CA TRP A 171 -1.34 5.55 12.91
C TRP A 171 -1.43 4.13 12.34
N LYS A 172 -0.33 3.38 12.33
CA LYS A 172 -0.20 2.08 11.64
C LYS A 172 -1.29 1.06 12.01
N ASP A 173 -1.73 1.00 13.27
CA ASP A 173 -2.70 -0.03 13.71
C ASP A 173 -4.04 0.10 12.98
N GLU A 174 -4.60 1.30 12.97
CA GLU A 174 -5.85 1.58 12.26
C GLU A 174 -5.66 1.63 10.74
N CYS A 175 -4.49 2.08 10.27
CA CYS A 175 -4.19 2.09 8.84
C CYS A 175 -4.29 0.69 8.23
N VAL A 176 -3.59 -0.28 8.83
CA VAL A 176 -3.55 -1.67 8.34
C VAL A 176 -4.88 -2.39 8.58
N ASP A 177 -5.60 -2.08 9.67
CA ASP A 177 -6.96 -2.60 9.91
C ASP A 177 -7.94 -2.15 8.82
N LEU A 178 -7.90 -0.88 8.41
CA LEU A 178 -8.75 -0.34 7.36
C LEU A 178 -8.46 -1.00 6.00
N ASP A 179 -7.19 -1.15 5.64
CA ASP A 179 -6.79 -1.84 4.40
C ASP A 179 -7.26 -3.30 4.42
N TYR A 180 -7.07 -4.00 5.53
CA TYR A 180 -7.50 -5.38 5.68
C TYR A 180 -9.02 -5.53 5.57
N ARG A 181 -9.79 -4.65 6.21
CA ARG A 181 -11.26 -4.66 6.15
C ARG A 181 -11.80 -4.22 4.80
N LEU A 182 -11.11 -3.34 4.07
CA LEU A 182 -11.44 -3.05 2.68
C LEU A 182 -11.36 -4.33 1.84
N LEU A 183 -10.27 -5.09 1.95
CA LEU A 183 -10.11 -6.34 1.20
C LEU A 183 -11.14 -7.40 1.63
N THR A 184 -11.31 -7.62 2.92
CA THR A 184 -12.06 -8.78 3.44
C THR A 184 -13.56 -8.51 3.58
N GLU A 185 -13.97 -7.29 3.95
CA GLU A 185 -15.38 -6.94 4.15
C GLU A 185 -15.98 -6.30 2.89
N GLN A 186 -15.31 -5.32 2.28
CA GLN A 186 -15.86 -4.60 1.13
C GLN A 186 -15.73 -5.41 -0.16
N PHE A 187 -14.56 -6.00 -0.42
CA PHE A 187 -14.31 -6.80 -1.63
C PHE A 187 -14.66 -8.29 -1.44
N GLY A 188 -14.75 -8.76 -0.20
CA GLY A 188 -15.10 -10.14 0.13
C GLY A 188 -13.97 -11.13 -0.14
N ILE A 189 -12.71 -10.70 -0.10
CA ILE A 189 -11.54 -11.57 -0.25
C ILE A 189 -11.42 -12.44 0.99
N ASP A 190 -11.12 -13.73 0.81
CA ASP A 190 -10.87 -14.63 1.94
C ASP A 190 -9.67 -14.13 2.75
N LYS A 191 -9.86 -14.04 4.07
CA LYS A 191 -8.86 -13.59 5.04
C LYS A 191 -7.51 -14.32 4.89
N LYS A 192 -7.52 -15.61 4.50
CA LYS A 192 -6.31 -16.42 4.34
C LYS A 192 -5.46 -16.04 3.13
N GLU A 193 -6.06 -15.39 2.13
CA GLU A 193 -5.37 -14.97 0.90
C GLU A 193 -4.56 -13.68 1.11
N VAL A 194 -4.85 -12.93 2.18
CA VAL A 194 -4.16 -11.67 2.48
C VAL A 194 -2.83 -11.96 3.17
N VAL A 195 -1.75 -11.44 2.57
CA VAL A 195 -0.39 -11.55 3.11
C VAL A 195 0.24 -10.17 3.16
N PHE A 196 0.81 -9.81 4.31
CA PHE A 196 1.58 -8.57 4.45
C PHE A 196 3.07 -8.86 4.41
N VAL A 197 3.83 -8.17 3.57
CA VAL A 197 5.29 -8.36 3.43
C VAL A 197 6.00 -7.14 3.97
N GLU A 198 7.02 -7.35 4.80
CA GLU A 198 7.82 -6.25 5.36
C GLU A 198 8.66 -5.61 4.25
N ASP A 199 8.57 -4.30 4.12
CA ASP A 199 9.39 -3.50 3.20
C ASP A 199 9.72 -2.10 3.77
N VAL A 200 10.53 -1.36 3.03
CA VAL A 200 10.82 0.05 3.26
C VAL A 200 10.41 0.84 2.03
N TRP A 201 9.56 1.84 2.24
CA TRP A 201 9.26 2.80 1.18
C TRP A 201 10.22 3.97 1.25
N GLU A 202 10.69 4.41 0.08
CA GLU A 202 11.46 5.65 -0.08
C GLU A 202 11.03 6.37 -1.37
N GLY A 203 10.89 7.69 -1.30
CA GLY A 203 10.49 8.49 -2.46
C GLY A 203 10.17 9.94 -2.10
N GLY A 204 10.38 10.85 -3.05
CA GLY A 204 9.98 12.25 -2.91
C GLY A 204 10.55 12.97 -1.68
N GLY A 205 11.72 12.55 -1.19
CA GLY A 205 12.36 13.13 0.01
C GLY A 205 11.84 12.58 1.35
N SER A 206 11.09 11.47 1.36
CA SER A 206 10.60 10.80 2.57
C SER A 206 10.88 9.30 2.51
N PHE A 207 10.96 8.64 3.67
CA PHE A 207 11.09 7.18 3.77
C PHE A 207 10.49 6.67 5.09
N GLY A 208 10.17 5.37 5.16
CA GLY A 208 9.59 4.74 6.35
C GLY A 208 9.46 3.22 6.20
N SER A 209 9.09 2.54 7.29
CA SER A 209 8.66 1.14 7.21
C SER A 209 7.34 1.06 6.44
N SER A 210 7.17 0.00 5.66
CA SER A 210 5.97 -0.26 4.86
C SER A 210 5.58 -1.73 4.96
N LEU A 211 4.30 -2.00 4.79
CA LEU A 211 3.75 -3.34 4.67
C LEU A 211 3.06 -3.44 3.32
N GLU A 212 3.71 -4.12 2.38
CA GLU A 212 3.12 -4.43 1.08
C GLU A 212 2.07 -5.53 1.29
N PHE A 213 0.81 -5.28 0.91
CA PHE A 213 -0.24 -6.29 1.05
C PHE A 213 -0.56 -6.95 -0.29
N PHE A 214 -0.63 -8.29 -0.25
CA PHE A 214 -0.79 -9.15 -1.40
C PHE A 214 -2.04 -9.99 -1.28
N VAL A 215 -2.64 -10.30 -2.43
CA VAL A 215 -3.69 -11.30 -2.59
C VAL A 215 -3.35 -12.14 -3.82
N ASN A 216 -3.31 -13.47 -3.66
CA ASN A 216 -3.02 -14.42 -4.75
C ASN A 216 -1.75 -14.03 -5.56
N GLY A 217 -0.70 -13.62 -4.83
CA GLY A 217 0.60 -13.24 -5.37
C GLY A 217 0.68 -11.89 -6.11
N LEU A 218 -0.38 -11.07 -6.11
CA LEU A 218 -0.34 -9.70 -6.63
C LEU A 218 -0.31 -8.69 -5.48
N GLU A 219 0.67 -7.80 -5.51
CA GLU A 219 0.73 -6.61 -4.63
C GLU A 219 -0.44 -5.68 -4.98
N LEU A 220 -1.27 -5.34 -4.00
CA LEU A 220 -2.41 -4.45 -4.17
C LEU A 220 -2.18 -3.05 -3.57
N GLY A 221 -1.24 -2.91 -2.64
CA GLY A 221 -0.85 -1.64 -2.01
C GLY A 221 0.28 -1.81 -1.01
N ASN A 222 0.74 -0.70 -0.42
CA ASN A 222 1.90 -0.61 0.46
C ASN A 222 1.85 0.55 1.45
#